data_AF-A0A2M6ZW19-F1
#
_entry.id   AF-A0A2M6ZW19-F1
#
_cell.length_a   1.000
_cell.length_b   1.000
_cell.length_c   1.000
_cell.angle_alpha   90.00
_cell.angle_beta   90.00
_cell.angle_gamma   90.00
#
_symmetry.space_group_name_H-M   'P 1'
#
loop_
_entity.id
_entity.type
_entity.pdbx_description
1 polymer ?
#
loop_
_entity_poly.entity_id
_entity_poly.type
_entity_poly.pdbx_seq_one_letter_code
_entity_poly.pdbx_strand_id
1 'polypeptide(L)' 'MEACLGVTTCDKCGRPMEKGQPILVIAEGNITESGDALTFQGSCVRYACHLGCWDGVEGGEFMA' A
#
# COMPACT_ATOMS: atom_id res chain seq x y z
N MET A 1 4.19 13.24 -3.28
CA MET A 1 4.03 12.32 -4.43
C MET A 1 2.58 11.86 -4.46
N GLU A 2 1.87 12.04 -5.58
CA GLU A 2 0.51 11.55 -5.75
C GLU A 2 0.55 10.33 -6.65
N ALA A 3 0.18 9.17 -6.13
CA ALA A 3 0.00 7.95 -6.90
C ALA A 3 -1.50 7.78 -7.15
N CYS A 4 -1.91 7.81 -8.42
CA CYS A 4 -3.29 7.49 -8.79
C CYS A 4 -3.51 5.99 -8.60
N LEU A 5 -4.42 5.62 -7.69
CA LEU A 5 -4.86 4.24 -7.57
C LEU A 5 -5.73 3.90 -8.77
N GLY A 6 -5.24 3.03 -9.66
CA GLY A 6 -6.05 2.47 -10.74
C GLY A 6 -7.13 1.51 -10.24
N VAL A 7 -7.04 1.08 -8.97
CA VAL A 7 -7.98 0.20 -8.27
C VAL A 7 -8.74 1.00 -7.21
N THR A 8 -10.07 1.01 -7.31
CA THR A 8 -10.96 1.74 -6.39
C THR A 8 -11.62 0.84 -5.35
N THR A 9 -11.31 -0.46 -5.36
CA THR A 9 -11.92 -1.47 -4.49
C THR A 9 -10.84 -2.24 -3.73
N CYS A 10 -11.11 -2.56 -2.46
CA CYS A 10 -10.22 -3.37 -1.64
C CYS A 10 -10.13 -4.79 -2.20
N ASP A 11 -8.92 -5.27 -2.47
CA ASP A 11 -8.66 -6.61 -2.99
C ASP A 11 -9.16 -7.73 -2.06
N LYS A 12 -9.19 -7.50 -0.73
CA LYS A 12 -9.61 -8.52 0.23
C LYS A 12 -11.13 -8.60 0.42
N CYS A 13 -11.80 -7.46 0.60
CA CYS A 13 -13.22 -7.43 0.95
C CYS A 13 -14.14 -7.00 -0.19
N GLY A 14 -13.57 -6.57 -1.33
CA GLY A 14 -14.31 -6.13 -2.52
C GLY A 14 -15.06 -4.80 -2.36
N ARG A 15 -15.02 -4.17 -1.19
CA ARG A 15 -15.72 -2.89 -0.94
C ARG A 15 -14.95 -1.71 -1.54
N PRO A 16 -15.64 -0.67 -1.99
CA PRO A 16 -14.99 0.54 -2.50
C PRO A 16 -14.15 1.20 -1.40
N MET A 17 -12.99 1.74 -1.79
CA MET A 17 -12.13 2.56 -0.95
C MET A 17 -12.48 4.03 -1.16
N GLU A 18 -12.69 4.76 -0.06
CA GLU A 18 -13.08 6.17 -0.09
C GLU A 18 -11.91 7.10 0.24
N LYS A 19 -12.00 8.34 -0.23
CA LYS A 19 -10.97 9.36 0.04
C LYS A 19 -10.82 9.59 1.55
N GLY A 20 -9.59 9.58 2.03
CA GLY A 20 -9.26 9.82 3.44
C GLY A 20 -9.30 8.58 4.32
N GLN A 21 -9.66 7.41 3.78
CA GLN A 21 -9.56 6.15 4.51
C GLN A 21 -8.10 5.65 4.53
N PRO A 22 -7.63 5.07 5.65
CA PRO A 22 -6.32 4.44 5.71
C PRO A 22 -6.32 3.12 4.92
N ILE A 23 -5.39 3.01 3.97
CA ILE A 23 -5.22 1.85 3.11
C ILE A 23 -3.77 1.38 3.12
N LEU A 24 -3.57 0.10 2.90
CA LEU A 24 -2.28 -0.51 2.58
C LEU A 24 -2.20 -0.72 1.07
N VAL A 25 -1.08 -0.30 0.48
CA VAL A 25 -0.81 -0.44 -0.95
C VAL A 25 0.50 -1.18 -1.14
N ILE A 26 0.50 -2.22 -1.98
CA ILE A 26 1.70 -2.91 -2.44
C ILE A 26 1.87 -2.57 -3.92
N ALA A 27 3.00 -1.95 -4.25
CA ALA A 27 3.35 -1.57 -5.60
C ALA A 27 4.82 -1.92 -5.87
N GLU A 28 5.11 -2.38 -7.08
CA GLU A 28 6.48 -2.56 -7.54
C GLU A 28 7.01 -1.23 -8.08
N GLY A 29 8.25 -0.89 -7.75
CA GLY A 29 8.90 0.31 -8.24
C GLY A 29 10.31 0.46 -7.69
N ASN A 30 11.00 1.48 -8.19
CA ASN A 30 12.36 1.81 -7.76
C ASN A 30 12.31 3.05 -6.86
N ILE A 31 13.16 3.04 -5.84
CA ILE A 31 13.45 4.24 -5.05
C ILE A 31 14.30 5.14 -5.95
N THR A 32 13.79 6.33 -6.27
CA THR A 32 14.51 7.27 -7.15
C THR A 32 15.39 8.22 -6.35
N GLU A 33 15.03 8.52 -5.10
CA GLU A 33 15.88 9.25 -4.14
C GLU A 33 15.68 8.68 -2.73
N SER A 34 16.75 8.63 -1.93
CA SER A 34 16.70 8.23 -0.52
C SER A 34 16.81 9.47 0.38
N GLY A 35 15.73 9.83 1.07
CA GLY A 35 15.63 10.98 1.99
C GLY A 35 14.33 10.94 2.81
N ASP A 36 13.90 12.06 3.38
CA ASP A 36 12.72 12.17 4.28
C ASP A 36 11.38 11.80 3.65
N ALA A 37 11.27 11.89 2.32
CA ALA A 37 10.09 11.48 1.56
C ALA A 37 10.51 10.46 0.51
N LEU A 38 9.90 9.28 0.56
CA LEU A 38 10.14 8.21 -0.40
C LEU A 38 9.61 8.65 -1.78
N THR A 39 10.51 9.07 -2.67
CA THR A 39 10.17 9.28 -4.08
C THR A 39 10.17 7.92 -4.77
N PHE A 40 8.95 7.43 -5.03
CA PHE A 40 8.65 6.11 -5.52
C PHE A 40 8.01 6.16 -6.91
N GLN A 41 8.76 5.83 -7.96
CA GLN A 41 8.19 5.70 -9.29
C GLN A 41 7.55 4.31 -9.47
N GLY A 42 6.30 4.19 -9.05
CA GLY A 42 5.49 2.98 -9.25
C GLY A 42 4.83 2.96 -10.62
N SER A 43 4.90 1.83 -11.32
CA SER A 43 4.23 1.67 -12.62
C SER A 43 2.85 1.02 -12.52
N CYS A 44 2.58 0.21 -11.48
CA CYS A 44 1.30 -0.44 -11.26
C CYS A 44 1.12 -0.79 -9.77
N VAL A 45 0.00 -0.37 -9.18
CA VAL A 45 -0.43 -0.88 -7.87
C VAL A 45 -0.88 -2.32 -8.06
N ARG A 46 -0.19 -3.25 -7.39
CA ARG A 46 -0.49 -4.69 -7.47
C ARG A 46 -1.59 -5.09 -6.51
N TYR A 47 -1.69 -4.41 -5.37
CA TYR A 47 -2.63 -4.71 -4.32
C TYR A 47 -2.96 -3.45 -3.52
N ALA A 48 -4.24 -3.24 -3.24
CA ALA A 48 -4.73 -2.17 -2.40
C ALA A 48 -5.81 -2.72 -1.45
N CYS A 49 -5.65 -2.48 -0.16
CA CYS A 49 -6.51 -3.04 0.87
C CYS A 49 -6.78 -2.00 1.96
N HIS A 50 -7.97 -2.01 2.56
CA HIS A 50 -8.20 -1.25 3.79
C HIS A 50 -7.20 -1.68 4.85
N LEU A 51 -6.67 -0.73 5.62
CA LEU A 51 -5.69 -1.05 6.67
C LEU A 51 -6.26 -2.05 7.68
N GLY A 52 -7.54 -1.92 8.07
CA GLY A 52 -8.21 -2.87 8.96
C GLY A 52 -8.59 -4.21 8.32
N CYS A 53 -8.48 -4.34 7.00
CA CYS A 53 -8.64 -5.63 6.31
C CYS A 53 -7.31 -6.38 6.21
N TRP A 54 -6.18 -5.71 6.38
CA TRP A 54 -4.88 -6.36 6.30
C TRP A 54 -4.69 -7.33 7.47
N ASP A 55 -4.50 -8.63 7.18
CA ASP A 55 -4.21 -9.66 8.19
C ASP A 55 -2.70 -9.81 8.45
N GLY A 56 -1.86 -8.92 7.91
CA GLY A 56 -0.42 -9.09 8.04
C GLY A 56 0.01 -8.96 9.50
N VAL A 57 0.73 -9.98 9.94
CA VAL A 57 1.39 -10.05 11.25
C VAL A 57 2.34 -8.85 11.34
N GLU A 58 2.10 -7.94 12.29
CA GLU A 58 3.17 -7.04 12.76
C GLU A 58 4.29 -7.95 13.23
N GLY A 59 5.43 -7.97 12.52
CA GLY A 59 6.47 -8.98 12.68
C GLY A 59 6.80 -9.25 14.14
N GLY A 60 6.27 -10.35 14.67
CA GLY A 60 6.67 -10.89 15.95
C GLY A 60 8.11 -11.35 15.82
N GLU A 61 8.99 -10.60 16.46
CA GLU A 61 10.19 -11.04 17.14
C GLU A 61 10.85 -12.28 16.50
N PHE A 62 11.86 -12.05 15.66
CA PHE A 62 12.90 -13.05 15.39
C PHE A 62 13.54 -13.41 16.74
N MET A 63 13.06 -14.48 17.39
CA MET A 63 13.81 -15.12 18.47
C MET A 63 14.92 -15.94 17.82
N ALA A 64 16.15 -15.42 17.95
CA ALA A 64 17.40 -16.13 17.68
C ALA A 64 17.69 -17.16 18.78
#